data_AF-A0A4R3Z6H8-F1
#
_entry.id   AF-A0A4R3Z6H8-F1
#
_cell.length_a   1.000
_cell.length_b   1.000
_cell.length_c   1.000
_cell.angle_alpha   90.00
_cell.angle_beta   90.00
_cell.angle_gamma   90.00
#
_symmetry.space_group_name_H-M   'P 1'
#
loop_
_entity.id
_entity.type
_entity.pdbx_description
1 polymer ?
#
loop_
_entity_poly.entity_id
_entity_poly.type
_entity_poly.pdbx_seq_one_letter_code
_entity_poly.pdbx_strand_id
1 'polypeptide(L)'
;MAKKANSLAHTKWMCKYHIVFTPKYRRKAIYNQYREDLGEILRRLCRYRGVEIIEEHLMIDHVHMLVMIPPKESISSFMGYLKGKSAMMMFDRHANLKYQYGNRHFWAEGYYVSTVGLNDQTVAKYIREQEAYDIAMDKLSVKEYKDPFEEKEIKKEKKKKGKKEK
;
A
#
# COMPACT_ATOMS: atom_id res chain seq x y z
N MET A 1 0.72 -18.63 -9.12
CA MET A 1 1.89 -18.34 -8.26
C MET A 1 1.67 -17.01 -7.56
N ALA A 2 1.74 -16.94 -6.23
CA ALA A 2 1.59 -15.68 -5.51
C ALA A 2 2.75 -14.73 -5.87
N LYS A 3 2.45 -13.54 -6.42
CA LYS A 3 3.44 -12.47 -6.64
C LYS A 3 4.19 -12.19 -5.32
N LYS A 4 5.50 -12.41 -5.31
CA LYS A 4 6.37 -12.19 -4.13
C LYS A 4 6.54 -10.71 -3.79
N ALA A 5 6.62 -9.82 -4.78
CA ALA A 5 6.66 -8.37 -4.63
C ALA A 5 6.43 -7.67 -5.98
N ASN A 6 5.88 -6.46 -5.98
CA ASN A 6 5.84 -5.58 -7.16
C ASN A 6 7.08 -4.67 -7.19
N SER A 7 7.45 -4.19 -8.37
CA SER A 7 8.58 -3.27 -8.57
C SER A 7 8.20 -2.04 -9.38
N LEU A 8 8.73 -0.89 -8.96
CA LEU A 8 8.84 0.37 -9.70
C LEU A 8 10.33 0.64 -9.97
N ALA A 9 10.65 1.73 -10.69
CA ALA A 9 12.02 2.06 -11.11
C ALA A 9 13.05 2.01 -9.96
N HIS A 10 12.68 2.47 -8.76
CA HIS A 10 13.56 2.50 -7.59
C HIS A 10 12.91 1.94 -6.32
N THR A 11 11.86 1.12 -6.45
CA THR A 11 11.08 0.68 -5.27
C THR A 11 10.53 -0.72 -5.47
N LYS A 12 10.80 -1.62 -4.52
CA LYS A 12 10.07 -2.89 -4.40
C LYS A 12 9.04 -2.75 -3.29
N TRP A 13 7.82 -3.21 -3.52
CA TRP A 13 6.73 -3.01 -2.58
C TRP A 13 5.73 -4.17 -2.59
N MET A 14 5.10 -4.39 -1.44
CA MET A 14 4.04 -5.37 -1.24
C MET A 14 3.06 -4.82 -0.18
N CYS A 15 2.14 -3.96 -0.63
CA CYS A 15 1.21 -3.27 0.25
C CYS A 15 -0.18 -3.86 0.08
N LYS A 16 -0.49 -4.91 0.84
CA LYS A 16 -1.82 -5.51 0.87
C LYS A 16 -2.62 -4.98 2.06
N TYR A 17 -3.90 -4.72 1.81
CA TYR A 17 -4.82 -4.22 2.81
C TYR A 17 -6.11 -5.01 2.78
N HIS A 18 -6.57 -5.39 3.97
CA HIS A 18 -7.92 -5.84 4.22
C HIS A 18 -8.78 -4.63 4.58
N ILE A 19 -9.81 -4.39 3.79
CA ILE A 19 -10.69 -3.23 3.92
C ILE A 19 -12.12 -3.72 4.10
N VAL A 20 -12.83 -3.11 5.04
CA VAL A 20 -14.26 -3.38 5.27
C VAL A 20 -15.04 -2.08 5.41
N PHE A 21 -16.14 -1.96 4.68
CA PHE A 21 -17.03 -0.81 4.78
C PHE A 21 -18.49 -1.22 4.55
N THR A 22 -19.42 -0.43 5.09
CA THR A 22 -20.84 -0.79 5.17
C THR A 22 -21.73 0.29 4.54
N PRO A 23 -22.92 -0.07 4.03
CA PRO A 23 -23.93 0.89 3.62
C PRO A 23 -24.40 1.74 4.80
N LYS A 24 -24.77 2.99 4.55
CA LYS A 24 -25.27 3.88 5.61
C LYS A 24 -26.54 3.27 6.22
N TYR A 25 -26.63 3.33 7.55
CA TYR A 25 -27.72 2.73 8.33
C TYR A 25 -27.93 1.23 8.10
N ARG A 26 -26.93 0.52 7.55
CA ARG A 26 -27.01 -0.92 7.22
C ARG A 26 -28.29 -1.29 6.45
N ARG A 27 -28.67 -0.49 5.45
CA ARG A 27 -29.84 -0.74 4.57
C ARG A 27 -29.64 -1.97 3.68
N LYS A 28 -29.75 -3.17 4.27
CA LYS A 28 -29.41 -4.47 3.65
C LYS A 28 -30.21 -4.76 2.38
N ALA A 29 -31.51 -4.53 2.42
CA ALA A 29 -32.40 -4.86 1.29
C ALA A 29 -32.03 -4.08 0.03
N ILE A 30 -31.85 -2.76 0.16
CA ILE A 30 -31.53 -1.88 -0.96
C ILE A 30 -30.12 -2.20 -1.48
N TYR A 31 -29.16 -2.39 -0.59
CA TYR A 31 -27.80 -2.77 -0.99
C TYR A 31 -27.77 -4.11 -1.74
N ASN A 32 -28.48 -5.12 -1.25
CA ASN A 32 -28.48 -6.45 -1.86
C ASN A 32 -29.07 -6.45 -3.28
N GLN A 33 -30.09 -5.62 -3.53
CA GLN A 33 -30.68 -5.47 -4.86
C GLN A 33 -29.68 -4.98 -5.91
N TYR A 34 -28.72 -4.14 -5.50
CA TYR A 34 -27.77 -3.51 -6.42
C TYR A 34 -26.33 -4.04 -6.29
N ARG A 35 -26.16 -5.21 -5.68
CA ARG A 35 -24.85 -5.81 -5.40
C ARG A 35 -24.01 -6.03 -6.65
N GLU A 36 -24.63 -6.45 -7.75
CA GLU A 36 -23.93 -6.71 -9.02
C GLU A 36 -23.35 -5.43 -9.62
N ASP A 37 -24.18 -4.39 -9.73
CA ASP A 37 -23.76 -3.05 -10.20
C ASP A 37 -22.66 -2.46 -9.31
N LEU A 38 -22.81 -2.59 -7.99
CA LEU A 38 -21.80 -2.14 -7.03
C LEU A 38 -20.47 -2.85 -7.26
N GLY A 39 -20.49 -4.16 -7.43
CA GLY A 39 -19.28 -4.95 -7.72
C GLY A 39 -18.59 -4.49 -8.99
N GLU A 40 -19.35 -4.25 -10.07
CA GLU A 40 -18.83 -3.73 -11.34
C GLU A 40 -18.19 -2.34 -11.16
N ILE A 41 -18.88 -1.43 -10.48
CA ILE A 41 -18.41 -0.06 -10.23
C ILE A 41 -17.13 -0.08 -9.38
N LEU A 42 -17.09 -0.84 -8.29
CA LEU A 42 -15.93 -0.95 -7.40
C LEU A 42 -14.71 -1.49 -8.16
N ARG A 43 -14.87 -2.57 -8.94
CA ARG A 43 -13.78 -3.12 -9.76
C ARG A 43 -13.26 -2.09 -10.77
N ARG A 44 -14.17 -1.37 -11.43
CA ARG A 44 -13.79 -0.31 -12.39
C ARG A 44 -13.00 0.82 -11.71
N LEU A 45 -13.46 1.29 -10.55
CA LEU A 45 -12.78 2.35 -9.79
C LEU A 45 -11.40 1.91 -9.30
N CYS A 46 -11.24 0.67 -8.84
CA CYS A 46 -9.93 0.12 -8.48
C CYS A 46 -8.98 0.10 -9.68
N ARG A 47 -9.44 -0.33 -10.86
CA ARG A 47 -8.64 -0.30 -12.09
C ARG A 47 -8.16 1.10 -12.45
N TYR A 48 -9.02 2.12 -12.33
CA TYR A 48 -8.62 3.51 -12.61
C TYR A 48 -7.54 4.04 -11.67
N ARG A 49 -7.47 3.55 -10.44
CA ARG A 49 -6.42 3.91 -9.46
C ARG A 49 -5.19 3.00 -9.53
N GLY A 50 -5.18 2.01 -10.42
CA GLY A 50 -4.12 1.00 -10.48
C GLY A 50 -4.05 0.14 -9.22
N VAL A 51 -5.18 -0.03 -8.52
CA VAL A 51 -5.31 -0.91 -7.35
C VAL A 51 -5.68 -2.31 -7.83
N GLU A 52 -4.86 -3.29 -7.47
CA GLU A 52 -5.09 -4.70 -7.80
C GLU A 52 -5.99 -5.32 -6.73
N ILE A 53 -7.12 -5.88 -7.14
CA ILE A 53 -8.02 -6.62 -6.24
C ILE A 53 -7.56 -8.07 -6.23
N ILE A 54 -7.23 -8.59 -5.05
CA ILE A 54 -6.83 -9.99 -4.86
C ILE A 54 -8.09 -10.83 -4.66
N GLU A 55 -8.93 -10.40 -3.71
CA GLU A 55 -10.23 -11.02 -3.43
C GLU A 55 -11.22 -9.96 -2.95
N GLU A 56 -12.47 -10.09 -3.32
CA GLU A 56 -13.55 -9.25 -2.83
C GLU A 56 -14.83 -10.05 -2.59
N HIS A 57 -15.51 -9.73 -1.50
CA HIS A 57 -16.77 -10.36 -1.11
C HIS A 57 -17.76 -9.28 -0.67
N LEU A 58 -18.83 -9.12 -1.45
CA LEU A 58 -19.90 -8.15 -1.18
C LEU A 58 -20.99 -8.79 -0.30
N MET A 59 -20.80 -8.91 1.01
CA MET A 59 -21.85 -9.47 1.90
C MET A 59 -23.10 -8.58 1.95
N ILE A 60 -24.23 -9.15 2.38
CA ILE A 60 -25.56 -8.49 2.39
C ILE A 60 -25.56 -7.13 3.12
N ASP A 61 -24.66 -6.92 4.07
CA ASP A 61 -24.58 -5.70 4.89
C ASP A 61 -23.21 -5.01 4.90
N HIS A 62 -22.20 -5.55 4.22
CA HIS A 62 -20.87 -4.97 4.17
C HIS A 62 -20.05 -5.51 2.99
N VAL A 63 -19.03 -4.74 2.59
CA VAL A 63 -18.06 -5.15 1.56
C VAL A 63 -16.76 -5.52 2.26
N HIS A 64 -16.23 -6.70 1.97
CA HIS A 64 -14.86 -7.10 2.27
C HIS A 64 -14.01 -7.03 1.01
N MET A 65 -12.85 -6.38 1.09
CA MET A 65 -11.89 -6.37 -0.01
C MET A 65 -10.49 -6.65 0.52
N LEU A 66 -9.79 -7.55 -0.15
CA LEU A 66 -8.34 -7.71 -0.05
C LEU A 66 -7.73 -7.08 -1.30
N VAL A 67 -7.08 -5.93 -1.12
CA VAL A 67 -6.55 -5.12 -2.23
C VAL A 67 -5.08 -4.85 -2.05
N MET A 68 -4.40 -4.64 -3.17
CA MET A 68 -3.01 -4.20 -3.22
C MET A 68 -2.96 -2.77 -3.75
N ILE A 69 -2.57 -1.82 -2.90
CA ILE A 69 -2.59 -0.39 -3.20
C ILE A 69 -1.16 0.10 -3.42
N PRO A 70 -0.87 0.81 -4.53
CA PRO A 70 0.45 1.39 -4.77
C PRO A 70 0.90 2.31 -3.62
N PRO A 71 2.18 2.28 -3.22
CA PRO A 71 2.66 3.03 -2.04
C PRO A 71 2.56 4.56 -2.19
N LYS A 72 2.39 5.05 -3.43
CA LYS A 72 2.16 6.48 -3.72
C LYS A 72 0.76 6.97 -3.35
N GLU A 73 -0.21 6.06 -3.17
CA GLU A 73 -1.60 6.39 -2.86
C GLU A 73 -1.86 6.04 -1.40
N SER A 74 -2.32 7.02 -0.61
CA SER A 74 -2.69 6.77 0.78
C SER A 74 -4.02 6.02 0.87
N ILE A 75 -4.17 5.18 1.89
CA ILE A 75 -5.39 4.39 2.04
C ILE A 75 -6.63 5.27 2.28
N SER A 76 -6.45 6.38 2.99
CA SER A 76 -7.51 7.35 3.26
C SER A 76 -7.98 8.05 1.99
N SER A 77 -7.05 8.48 1.13
CA SER A 77 -7.36 9.05 -0.19
C SER A 77 -8.10 8.03 -1.06
N PHE A 78 -7.59 6.81 -1.14
CA PHE A 78 -8.21 5.74 -1.92
C PHE A 78 -9.63 5.45 -1.43
N MET A 79 -9.86 5.35 -0.12
CA MET A 79 -11.19 5.08 0.44
C MET A 79 -12.17 6.24 0.25
N GLY A 80 -11.71 7.48 0.36
CA GLY A 80 -12.51 8.66 0.03
C GLY A 80 -12.96 8.65 -1.43
N TYR A 81 -12.03 8.35 -2.34
CA TYR A 81 -12.31 8.19 -3.77
C TYR A 81 -13.29 7.04 -4.05
N LEU A 82 -13.00 5.84 -3.53
CA LEU A 82 -13.76 4.63 -3.80
C LEU A 82 -15.21 4.75 -3.32
N LYS A 83 -15.42 5.16 -2.06
CA LYS A 83 -16.76 5.34 -1.47
C LYS A 83 -17.50 6.51 -2.12
N GLY A 84 -16.81 7.63 -2.35
CA GLY A 84 -17.43 8.83 -2.94
C GLY A 84 -17.89 8.59 -4.39
N LYS A 85 -17.01 8.09 -5.25
CA LYS A 85 -17.33 7.84 -6.66
C LYS A 85 -18.32 6.70 -6.84
N SER A 86 -18.20 5.62 -6.07
CA SER A 86 -19.18 4.52 -6.16
C SER A 86 -20.58 4.99 -5.77
N ALA A 87 -20.72 5.78 -4.70
CA ALA A 87 -22.01 6.35 -4.30
C ALA A 87 -22.61 7.23 -5.40
N MET A 88 -21.80 8.14 -5.98
CA MET A 88 -22.23 9.01 -7.08
C MET A 88 -22.73 8.19 -8.29
N MET A 89 -21.93 7.22 -8.74
CA MET A 89 -22.26 6.39 -9.90
C MET A 89 -23.49 5.53 -9.67
N MET A 90 -23.70 5.06 -8.44
CA MET A 90 -24.93 4.35 -8.06
C MET A 90 -26.16 5.24 -8.13
N PHE A 91 -26.09 6.46 -7.61
CA PHE A 91 -27.21 7.41 -7.67
C PHE A 91 -27.52 7.86 -9.10
N ASP A 92 -26.52 7.91 -9.97
CA ASP A 92 -26.73 8.26 -11.38
C ASP A 92 -27.29 7.09 -12.20
N ARG A 93 -26.85 5.85 -11.95
CA ARG A 93 -27.41 4.65 -12.60
C ARG A 93 -28.83 4.35 -12.12
N HIS A 94 -29.13 4.59 -10.84
CA HIS A 94 -30.40 4.25 -10.21
C HIS A 94 -31.06 5.48 -9.61
N ALA A 95 -31.83 6.21 -10.42
CA ALA A 95 -32.50 7.45 -10.00
C ALA A 95 -33.40 7.27 -8.77
N ASN A 96 -34.03 6.11 -8.61
CA ASN A 96 -34.89 5.77 -7.47
C ASN A 96 -34.14 5.80 -6.12
N LEU A 97 -32.82 5.53 -6.12
CA LEU A 97 -31.99 5.61 -4.91
C LEU A 97 -31.89 7.04 -4.38
N LYS A 98 -31.91 8.06 -5.25
CA LYS A 98 -31.82 9.48 -4.83
C LYS A 98 -32.98 9.84 -3.90
N TYR A 99 -34.18 9.32 -4.17
CA TYR A 99 -35.37 9.52 -3.33
C TYR A 99 -35.29 8.74 -2.03
N GLN A 100 -34.87 7.47 -2.07
CA GLN A 100 -34.77 6.63 -0.86
C GLN A 100 -33.67 7.09 0.12
N TYR A 101 -32.61 7.72 -0.39
CA TYR A 101 -31.47 8.13 0.42
C TYR A 101 -31.51 9.59 0.88
N GLY A 102 -32.53 10.40 0.54
CA GLY A 102 -32.78 11.76 1.07
C GLY A 102 -31.56 12.69 1.08
N ASN A 103 -30.67 12.50 2.06
CA ASN A 103 -29.34 13.11 2.19
C ASN A 103 -28.25 12.55 1.24
N ARG A 104 -28.59 11.68 0.27
CA ARG A 104 -27.67 11.13 -0.76
C ARG A 104 -26.39 10.49 -0.21
N HIS A 105 -26.41 9.94 1.01
CA HIS A 105 -25.26 9.21 1.54
C HIS A 105 -25.44 7.69 1.43
N PHE A 106 -24.71 7.06 0.52
CA PHE A 106 -24.82 5.62 0.29
C PHE A 106 -24.07 4.77 1.33
N TRP A 107 -22.84 5.16 1.69
CA TRP A 107 -21.97 4.45 2.63
C TRP A 107 -21.97 5.09 4.02
N ALA A 108 -21.64 4.30 5.04
CA ALA A 108 -21.26 4.83 6.36
C ALA A 108 -19.99 5.69 6.24
N GLU A 109 -19.77 6.63 7.16
CA GLU A 109 -18.60 7.52 7.12
C GLU A 109 -17.29 6.76 7.36
N GLY A 110 -17.28 5.90 8.38
CA GLY A 110 -16.14 5.07 8.72
C GLY A 110 -15.88 3.91 7.75
N TYR A 111 -14.71 3.31 7.90
CA TYR A 111 -14.31 2.04 7.31
C TYR A 111 -13.26 1.39 8.22
N TYR A 112 -13.16 0.07 8.17
CA TYR A 112 -12.09 -0.67 8.81
C TYR A 112 -10.99 -0.95 7.79
N VAL A 113 -9.75 -0.93 8.27
CA VAL A 113 -8.57 -1.25 7.48
C VAL A 113 -7.56 -1.99 8.34
N SER A 114 -6.95 -3.02 7.79
CA SER A 114 -5.83 -3.74 8.38
C SER A 114 -4.79 -4.06 7.30
N THR A 115 -3.51 -3.93 7.63
CA THR A 115 -2.41 -4.34 6.75
C THR A 115 -2.29 -5.86 6.76
N VAL A 116 -2.22 -6.47 5.58
CA VAL A 116 -2.00 -7.92 5.45
C VAL A 116 -0.55 -8.13 5.04
N GLY A 117 0.26 -8.65 5.95
CA GLY A 117 1.71 -8.78 5.77
C GLY A 117 2.26 -10.10 6.31
N LEU A 118 3.59 -10.19 6.29
CA LEU A 118 4.31 -11.21 7.05
C LEU A 118 4.02 -11.03 8.55
N ASN A 119 4.02 -12.13 9.30
CA ASN A 119 3.83 -12.08 10.75
C ASN A 119 4.86 -11.14 11.39
N ASP A 120 4.41 -10.23 12.25
CA ASP A 120 5.24 -9.24 12.95
C ASP A 120 6.45 -9.88 13.62
N GLN A 121 6.27 -11.07 14.19
CA GLN A 121 7.35 -11.84 14.82
C GLN A 121 8.44 -12.23 13.82
N THR A 122 8.05 -12.62 12.61
CA THR A 122 8.97 -13.00 11.54
C THR A 122 9.73 -11.79 11.01
N VAL A 123 9.07 -10.64 10.85
CA VAL A 123 9.73 -9.39 10.44
C VAL A 123 10.70 -8.91 11.51
N ALA A 124 10.30 -8.94 12.79
CA ALA A 124 11.16 -8.55 13.91
C ALA A 124 12.36 -9.49 14.10
N LYS A 125 12.19 -10.78 13.80
CA LYS A 125 13.30 -11.75 13.77
C LYS A 125 14.27 -11.42 12.63
N TYR A 126 13.75 -11.23 11.42
CA TYR A 126 14.55 -10.85 10.25
C TYR A 126 15.39 -9.60 10.52
N ILE A 127 14.81 -8.53 11.07
CA ILE A 127 15.55 -7.29 11.37
C ILE A 127 16.71 -7.52 12.35
N ARG A 128 16.50 -8.32 13.41
CA ARG A 128 17.54 -8.63 14.40
C ARG A 128 18.68 -9.47 13.83
N GLU A 129 18.36 -10.35 12.89
CA GLU A 129 19.32 -11.26 12.27
C GLU A 129 20.02 -10.64 11.06
N GLN A 130 19.43 -9.61 10.44
CA GLN A 130 19.93 -8.97 9.23
C GLN A 130 21.30 -8.33 9.44
N GLU A 131 21.50 -7.57 10.51
CA GLU A 131 22.77 -6.90 10.79
C GLU A 131 23.91 -7.92 11.00
N ALA A 132 23.63 -9.02 11.70
CA ALA A 132 24.60 -10.09 11.90
C ALA A 132 24.95 -10.81 10.58
N TYR A 133 23.98 -10.99 9.70
CA TYR A 133 24.19 -11.56 8.37
C TYR A 133 24.99 -10.62 7.45
N ASP A 134 24.67 -9.34 7.43
CA ASP A 134 25.37 -8.33 6.62
C ASP A 134 26.84 -8.19 7.10
N ILE A 135 27.08 -8.16 8.41
CA ILE A 135 28.45 -8.18 8.99
C ILE A 135 29.21 -9.46 8.59
N ALA A 136 28.54 -10.62 8.58
CA ALA A 136 29.17 -11.88 8.17
C ALA A 136 29.52 -11.89 6.67
N MET A 137 28.62 -11.38 5.83
CA MET A 137 28.81 -11.26 4.37
C MET A 137 29.87 -10.23 3.99
N ASP A 138 29.94 -9.10 4.68
CA ASP A 138 31.01 -8.10 4.49
C ASP A 138 32.38 -8.68 4.87
N LYS A 139 32.46 -9.43 5.97
CA LYS A 139 33.68 -10.17 6.37
C LYS A 139 34.10 -11.23 5.36
N LEU A 140 33.16 -11.73 4.55
CA LEU A 140 33.41 -12.70 3.48
C LEU A 140 33.77 -12.05 2.14
N SER A 141 33.32 -10.82 1.84
CA SER A 141 33.36 -10.28 0.48
C SER A 141 34.46 -9.27 0.15
N VAL A 142 35.13 -8.61 1.11
CA VAL A 142 36.31 -7.78 0.77
C VAL A 142 37.31 -7.79 1.93
N LYS A 143 38.51 -8.33 1.71
CA LYS A 143 39.66 -7.86 2.47
C LYS A 143 39.93 -6.42 1.99
N GLU A 144 39.33 -5.45 2.65
CA GLU A 144 39.74 -4.05 2.52
C GLU A 144 41.10 -3.93 3.22
N TYR A 145 42.18 -4.05 2.45
CA TYR A 145 43.56 -3.99 2.97
C TYR A 145 43.98 -2.58 3.42
N LYS A 146 43.15 -1.55 3.20
CA LYS A 146 43.38 -0.17 3.63
C LYS A 146 42.06 0.52 3.97
N ASP A 147 42.02 1.14 5.15
CA ASP A 147 40.97 2.04 5.59
C ASP A 147 40.99 3.32 4.71
N PRO A 148 39.94 3.61 3.92
CA PRO A 148 39.88 4.79 3.07
C PRO A 148 39.82 6.12 3.86
N PHE A 149 39.64 6.06 5.18
CA PHE A 149 39.56 7.22 6.07
C PHE A 149 40.76 7.34 7.03
N GLU A 150 41.82 6.53 6.86
CA GLU A 150 43.05 6.70 7.63
C GLU A 150 43.70 8.08 7.33
N GLU A 151 43.54 9.03 8.25
CA GLU A 151 44.02 10.41 8.12
C GLU A 151 45.54 10.56 7.86
N LYS A 152 46.32 9.49 8.08
CA LYS A 152 47.77 9.50 8.00
C LYS A 152 48.29 9.60 6.55
N GLU A 153 47.56 9.10 5.55
CA GLU A 153 47.96 9.22 4.14
C GLU A 153 47.53 10.55 3.51
N ILE A 154 46.33 11.06 3.85
CA ILE A 154 45.81 12.35 3.36
C ILE A 154 46.73 13.52 3.79
N LYS A 155 47.28 13.47 5.01
CA LYS A 155 48.23 14.49 5.50
C LYS A 155 49.59 14.43 4.78
N LYS A 156 50.07 13.26 4.38
CA LYS A 156 51.33 13.10 3.61
C LYS A 156 51.18 13.61 2.18
N GLU A 157 50.03 13.39 1.55
CA GLU A 157 49.77 13.80 0.18
C GLU A 157 49.60 15.33 0.05
N LYS A 158 48.91 15.95 1.01
CA LYS A 158 48.84 17.42 1.14
C LYS A 158 50.22 18.06 1.40
N LYS A 159 51.08 17.41 2.21
CA LYS A 159 52.46 17.88 2.46
C LYS A 159 53.38 17.75 1.23
N LYS A 160 53.16 16.76 0.36
CA LYS A 160 53.91 16.59 -0.90
C LYS A 160 53.49 17.61 -1.97
N LYS A 161 52.19 17.94 -2.09
CA LYS A 161 51.71 18.97 -3.02
C LYS A 161 52.21 20.38 -2.63
N GLY A 162 52.14 20.74 -1.35
CA GLY A 162 52.65 22.04 -0.87
C GLY A 162 54.18 22.24 -0.93
N LYS A 163 54.97 21.19 -1.24
CA LYS A 163 56.42 21.28 -1.47
C LYS A 163 56.83 21.36 -2.94
N LYS A 164 55.91 21.13 -3.89
CA LYS A 164 56.17 21.23 -5.33
C LYS A 164 55.81 22.61 -5.92
N GLU A 165 55.16 23.47 -5.15
CA GLU A 165 54.73 24.82 -5.54
C GLU A 165 55.60 25.94 -4.91
N LYS A 166 56.82 25.62 -4.48
CA LYS A 166 57.83 26.60 -4.08
C LYS A 166 59.13 26.37 -4.83
#